data_AF-A0AAV3X735-F1
#
_entry.id   AF-A0AAV3X735-F1
#
_cell.length_a   1.000
_cell.length_b   1.000
_cell.length_c   1.000
_cell.angle_alpha   90.00
_cell.angle_beta   90.00
_cell.angle_gamma   90.00
#
_symmetry.space_group_name_H-M   'P 1'
#
loop_
_entity.id
_entity.type
_entity.pdbx_description
1 polymer ?
#
loop_
_entity_poly.entity_id
_entity_poly.type
_entity_poly.pdbx_seq_one_letter_code
_entity_poly.pdbx_strand_id
1 'polypeptide(L)'
;MNNWPNWIPKPNAWMSAILLILLVRGLAVILRIILQLGHSMTWLPPKLQILLYYGALLSPILAIAVVHHWLHVFLDQSFPNTRSPEITPSNSIFPGLMSWWEGFYGWMAIALAFLVSSMISIIFWPSPNLLYGTLAWWDELKDLFTLDTLYRLITAAYLYQLEHIVRQHLMSVGASTRS
;
A
#
# COMPACT_ATOMS: atom_id res chain seq x y z
N MET A 1 -25.36 -1.60 9.18
CA MET A 1 -25.14 -0.16 9.48
C MET A 1 -25.13 0.58 8.15
N ASN A 2 -26.19 1.31 7.79
CA ASN A 2 -26.48 1.65 6.38
C ASN A 2 -26.62 3.15 6.06
N ASN A 3 -25.95 4.03 6.83
CA ASN A 3 -25.98 5.49 6.61
C ASN A 3 -24.60 6.08 6.30
N TRP A 4 -23.63 5.27 5.83
CA TRP A 4 -22.33 5.81 5.42
C TRP A 4 -22.48 6.49 4.06
N PRO A 5 -21.99 7.73 3.87
CA PRO A 5 -22.10 8.40 2.59
C PRO A 5 -21.37 7.61 1.51
N ASN A 6 -22.03 7.33 0.38
CA ASN A 6 -21.47 6.52 -0.70
C ASN A 6 -20.19 7.11 -1.34
N TRP A 7 -19.95 8.40 -1.15
CA TRP A 7 -18.78 9.11 -1.68
C TRP A 7 -17.59 9.13 -0.72
N ILE A 8 -17.74 8.70 0.54
CA ILE A 8 -16.64 8.59 1.50
C ILE A 8 -16.19 7.12 1.56
N PRO A 9 -14.88 6.83 1.44
CA PRO A 9 -14.36 5.47 1.58
C PRO A 9 -14.78 4.83 2.91
N LYS A 10 -15.04 3.53 2.90
CA LYS A 10 -15.37 2.76 4.10
C LYS A 10 -14.20 2.79 5.10
N PRO A 11 -14.46 2.67 6.42
CA PRO A 11 -13.40 2.67 7.43
C PRO A 11 -12.25 1.69 7.16
N ASN A 12 -12.55 0.50 6.63
CA ASN A 12 -11.51 -0.48 6.28
C ASN A 12 -10.54 0.04 5.20
N ALA A 13 -11.06 0.73 4.17
CA ALA A 13 -10.23 1.30 3.12
C ALA A 13 -9.30 2.41 3.65
N TRP A 14 -9.79 3.22 4.59
CA TRP A 14 -8.96 4.20 5.30
C TRP A 14 -7.87 3.52 6.12
N MET A 15 -8.19 2.44 6.83
CA MET A 15 -7.21 1.73 7.64
C MET A 15 -6.09 1.13 6.78
N SER A 16 -6.44 0.48 5.67
CA SER A 16 -5.46 -0.03 4.70
C SER A 16 -4.60 1.09 4.10
N ALA A 17 -5.18 2.25 3.80
CA ALA A 17 -4.44 3.40 3.29
C ALA A 17 -3.45 3.99 4.32
N ILE A 18 -3.89 4.17 5.56
CA ILE A 18 -3.03 4.63 6.67
C ILE A 18 -1.88 3.65 6.88
N LEU A 19 -2.20 2.36 6.97
CA LEU A 19 -1.22 1.30 7.15
C LEU A 19 -0.23 1.27 5.97
N LEU A 20 -0.70 1.39 4.73
CA LEU A 20 0.16 1.43 3.55
C LEU A 20 1.15 2.59 3.62
N ILE A 21 0.72 3.80 3.97
CA ILE A 21 1.62 4.96 4.08
C ILE A 21 2.66 4.75 5.16
N LEU A 22 2.26 4.31 6.35
CA LEU A 22 3.18 4.06 7.45
C LEU A 22 4.18 2.95 7.11
N LEU A 23 3.70 1.88 6.50
CA LEU A 23 4.52 0.75 6.08
C LEU A 23 5.53 1.16 5.01
N VAL A 24 5.10 1.88 3.98
CA VAL A 24 5.99 2.34 2.91
C VAL A 24 7.05 3.28 3.45
N ARG A 25 6.72 4.17 4.39
CA ARG A 25 7.69 5.02 5.08
C ARG A 25 8.72 4.20 5.86
N GLY A 26 8.26 3.22 6.64
CA GLY A 26 9.15 2.31 7.37
C GLY A 26 10.07 1.53 6.42
N LEU A 27 9.51 1.00 5.33
CA LEU A 27 10.27 0.30 4.30
C LEU A 27 11.28 1.19 3.59
N ALA A 28 10.94 2.44 3.32
CA ALA A 28 11.85 3.38 2.66
C ALA A 28 13.11 3.63 3.51
N VAL A 29 12.96 3.77 4.84
CA VAL A 29 14.09 3.90 5.77
C VAL A 29 14.93 2.63 5.78
N ILE A 30 14.31 1.45 5.85
CA ILE A 30 15.01 0.16 5.84
C ILE A 30 15.78 -0.01 4.52
N LEU A 31 15.14 0.26 3.39
CA LEU A 31 15.75 0.18 2.07
C LEU A 31 16.91 1.15 1.92
N ARG A 32 16.81 2.37 2.44
CA ARG A 32 17.91 3.34 2.47
C ARG A 32 19.13 2.78 3.20
N ILE A 33 18.93 2.22 4.39
CA ILE A 33 20.00 1.59 5.17
C ILE A 33 20.63 0.43 4.39
N ILE A 34 19.80 -0.43 3.79
CA ILE A 34 20.26 -1.56 2.97
C ILE A 34 21.07 -1.08 1.76
N LEU A 35 20.61 -0.05 1.05
CA LEU A 35 21.30 0.49 -0.13
C LEU A 35 22.63 1.16 0.25
N GLN A 36 22.68 1.90 1.36
CA GLN A 36 23.91 2.49 1.88
C GLN A 36 24.95 1.41 2.23
N LEU A 37 24.51 0.35 2.92
CA LEU A 37 25.36 -0.82 3.19
C LEU A 37 25.78 -1.49 1.87
N GLY A 38 24.84 -1.67 0.93
CA GLY A 38 25.08 -2.30 -0.36
C GLY A 38 26.11 -1.57 -1.23
N HIS A 39 26.12 -0.23 -1.23
CA HIS A 39 27.14 0.55 -1.94
C HIS A 39 28.55 0.35 -1.39
N SER A 40 28.69 -0.01 -0.11
CA SER A 40 29.99 -0.37 0.48
C SER A 40 30.44 -1.80 0.12
N MET A 41 29.56 -2.63 -0.43
CA MET A 41 29.82 -4.03 -0.78
C MET A 41 30.41 -4.20 -2.19
N THR A 42 31.49 -3.48 -2.47
CA THR A 42 32.25 -3.60 -3.74
C THR A 42 32.94 -4.96 -3.91
N TRP A 43 33.01 -5.76 -2.84
CA TRP A 43 33.58 -7.11 -2.82
C TRP A 43 32.64 -8.18 -3.40
N LEU A 44 31.36 -7.87 -3.64
CA LEU A 44 30.42 -8.81 -4.25
C LEU A 44 30.54 -8.87 -5.78
N PRO A 45 30.34 -10.04 -6.40
CA PRO A 45 30.31 -10.15 -7.85
C PRO A 45 29.17 -9.30 -8.46
N PRO A 46 29.38 -8.66 -9.63
CA PRO A 46 28.37 -7.80 -10.26
C PRO A 46 27.01 -8.49 -10.49
N LYS A 47 27.03 -9.78 -10.84
CA LYS A 47 25.79 -10.58 -11.03
C LYS A 47 24.97 -10.68 -9.75
N LEU A 48 25.63 -10.85 -8.60
CA LEU A 48 24.95 -10.96 -7.31
C LEU A 48 24.42 -9.59 -6.86
N GLN A 49 25.16 -8.51 -7.12
CA GLN A 49 24.69 -7.14 -6.85
C GLN A 49 23.41 -6.82 -7.62
N ILE A 50 23.33 -7.17 -8.91
CA ILE A 50 22.11 -7.01 -9.72
C ILE A 50 20.96 -7.83 -9.14
N LEU A 51 21.21 -9.09 -8.75
CA LEU A 51 20.17 -9.95 -8.15
C LEU A 51 19.63 -9.35 -6.85
N LEU A 52 20.52 -8.87 -5.97
CA LEU A 52 20.13 -8.22 -4.72
C LEU A 52 19.37 -6.92 -4.96
N TYR A 53 19.73 -6.15 -5.99
CA TYR A 53 19.01 -4.94 -6.37
C TYR A 53 17.57 -5.23 -6.79
N TYR A 54 17.34 -6.23 -7.66
CA TYR A 54 15.99 -6.66 -8.01
C TYR A 54 15.22 -7.24 -6.82
N GLY A 55 15.90 -7.99 -5.95
CA GLY A 55 15.33 -8.48 -4.70
C GLY A 55 14.83 -7.35 -3.80
N ALA A 56 15.64 -6.29 -3.63
CA ALA A 56 15.28 -5.10 -2.88
C ALA A 56 14.14 -4.30 -3.53
N LEU A 57 14.05 -4.29 -4.87
CA LEU A 57 12.94 -3.65 -5.58
C LEU A 57 11.61 -4.40 -5.40
N LEU A 58 11.65 -5.73 -5.28
CA LEU A 58 10.47 -6.56 -5.09
C LEU A 58 10.08 -6.76 -3.62
N SER A 59 11.00 -6.52 -2.68
CA SER A 59 10.75 -6.70 -1.25
C SER A 59 9.57 -5.90 -0.68
N PRO A 60 9.21 -4.70 -1.18
CA PRO A 60 8.04 -3.98 -0.70
C PRO A 60 6.74 -4.77 -0.92
N ILE A 61 6.60 -5.49 -2.04
CA ILE A 61 5.41 -6.30 -2.34
C ILE A 61 5.24 -7.39 -1.28
N LEU A 62 6.33 -8.07 -0.93
CA LEU A 62 6.36 -9.09 0.12
C LEU A 62 5.94 -8.52 1.48
N ALA A 63 6.54 -7.40 1.87
CA ALA A 63 6.26 -6.76 3.15
C ALA A 63 4.80 -6.29 3.24
N ILE A 64 4.29 -5.66 2.18
CA ILE A 64 2.90 -5.21 2.10
C ILE A 64 1.94 -6.41 2.19
N ALA A 65 2.21 -7.51 1.48
CA ALA A 65 1.38 -8.71 1.53
C ALA A 65 1.30 -9.30 2.94
N VAL A 66 2.43 -9.43 3.62
CA VAL A 66 2.49 -9.96 4.99
C VAL A 66 1.74 -9.04 5.96
N VAL A 67 1.98 -7.73 5.91
CA VAL A 67 1.34 -6.80 6.84
C VAL A 67 -0.17 -6.71 6.62
N HIS A 68 -0.65 -6.74 5.36
CA HIS A 68 -2.09 -6.78 5.07
C HIS A 68 -2.73 -8.07 5.56
N HIS A 69 -2.07 -9.22 5.37
CA HIS A 69 -2.53 -10.49 5.94
C HIS A 69 -2.73 -10.40 7.46
N TRP A 70 -1.74 -9.90 8.18
CA TRP A 70 -1.83 -9.73 9.63
C TRP A 70 -2.85 -8.68 10.06
N LEU A 71 -3.02 -7.59 9.28
CA LEU A 71 -4.08 -6.61 9.52
C LEU A 71 -5.46 -7.28 9.46
N HIS A 72 -5.71 -8.09 8.43
CA HIS A 72 -6.98 -8.80 8.29
C HIS A 72 -7.22 -9.76 9.44
N VAL A 73 -6.21 -10.56 9.82
CA VAL A 73 -6.30 -11.46 10.97
C VAL A 73 -6.61 -10.69 12.26
N PHE A 74 -5.94 -9.56 12.48
CA PHE A 74 -6.15 -8.72 13.67
C PHE A 74 -7.56 -8.09 13.69
N LEU A 75 -8.03 -7.60 12.55
CA LEU A 75 -9.37 -7.00 12.43
C LEU A 75 -10.47 -8.02 12.59
N ASP A 76 -10.30 -9.22 12.04
CA ASP A 76 -11.26 -10.31 12.18
C ASP A 76 -11.39 -10.78 13.64
N GLN A 77 -10.29 -10.75 14.40
CA GLN A 77 -10.27 -11.09 15.82
C GLN A 77 -10.88 -9.97 16.69
N SER A 78 -10.56 -8.71 16.40
CA SER A 78 -10.95 -7.57 17.24
C SER A 78 -12.36 -7.05 16.93
N PHE A 79 -12.81 -7.17 15.68
CA PHE A 79 -14.07 -6.64 15.19
C PHE A 79 -14.81 -7.68 14.31
N PRO A 80 -15.35 -8.76 14.89
CA PRO A 80 -16.00 -9.82 14.12
C PRO A 80 -17.22 -9.34 13.30
N ASN A 81 -17.82 -8.20 13.68
CA ASN A 81 -18.94 -7.57 12.95
C ASN A 81 -18.52 -6.82 11.67
N THR A 82 -17.22 -6.58 11.44
CA THR A 82 -16.72 -5.99 10.18
C THR A 82 -16.32 -7.04 9.15
N ARG A 83 -16.66 -8.31 9.39
CA ARG A 83 -16.42 -9.41 8.46
C ARG A 83 -16.98 -9.08 7.08
N SER A 84 -16.09 -8.93 6.11
CA SER A 84 -16.49 -9.02 4.71
C SER A 84 -16.72 -10.51 4.41
N PRO A 85 -17.85 -10.91 3.81
CA PRO A 85 -18.11 -12.32 3.43
C PRO A 85 -17.09 -12.88 2.43
N GLU A 86 -16.20 -12.02 1.91
CA GLU A 86 -15.12 -12.33 0.98
C GLU A 86 -13.94 -13.10 1.61
N ILE A 87 -13.78 -13.08 2.95
CA ILE A 87 -12.61 -13.65 3.62
C ILE A 87 -13.04 -14.92 4.36
N THR A 88 -12.73 -16.08 3.78
CA THR A 88 -12.79 -17.36 4.51
C THR A 88 -11.83 -17.26 5.70
N PRO A 89 -12.20 -17.67 6.93
CA PRO A 89 -11.34 -17.53 8.10
C PRO A 89 -10.00 -18.23 7.86
N SER A 90 -9.00 -17.44 7.53
CA SER A 90 -7.64 -17.88 7.35
C SER A 90 -7.02 -17.87 8.73
N ASN A 91 -7.13 -18.99 9.44
CA ASN A 91 -6.33 -19.25 10.65
C ASN A 91 -4.87 -19.62 10.28
N SER A 92 -4.45 -19.31 9.05
CA SER A 92 -3.14 -19.61 8.51
C SER A 92 -2.14 -18.51 8.86
N ILE A 93 -0.97 -18.93 9.34
CA ILE A 93 0.16 -18.05 9.64
C ILE A 93 0.79 -17.49 8.35
N PHE A 94 0.64 -18.20 7.23
CA PHE A 94 1.24 -17.82 5.95
C PHE A 94 0.27 -17.10 5.02
N PRO A 95 0.73 -16.06 4.29
CA PRO A 95 -0.07 -15.31 3.33
C PRO A 95 -0.50 -16.21 2.17
N GLY A 96 -1.80 -16.25 1.92
CA GLY A 96 -2.38 -16.93 0.75
C GLY A 96 -2.23 -16.09 -0.52
N LEU A 97 -2.62 -16.65 -1.67
CA LEU A 97 -2.55 -15.96 -2.97
C LEU A 97 -3.30 -14.61 -2.99
N MET A 98 -4.36 -14.50 -2.20
CA MET A 98 -5.09 -13.26 -1.96
C MET A 98 -4.22 -12.17 -1.32
N SER A 99 -3.45 -12.51 -0.29
CA SER A 99 -2.55 -11.58 0.40
C SER A 99 -1.41 -11.11 -0.52
N TRP A 100 -0.94 -11.97 -1.43
CA TRP A 100 0.03 -11.58 -2.47
C TRP A 100 -0.55 -10.55 -3.43
N TRP A 101 -1.80 -10.73 -3.83
CA TRP A 101 -2.49 -9.73 -4.63
C TRP A 101 -2.66 -8.42 -3.86
N GLU A 102 -3.00 -8.45 -2.57
CA GLU A 102 -3.06 -7.25 -1.72
C GLU A 102 -1.70 -6.55 -1.64
N GLY A 103 -0.60 -7.32 -1.54
CA GLY A 103 0.77 -6.79 -1.62
C GLY A 103 1.04 -6.05 -2.93
N PHE A 104 0.70 -6.67 -4.05
CA PHE A 104 0.86 -6.08 -5.37
C PHE A 104 -0.04 -4.84 -5.56
N TYR A 105 -1.30 -4.95 -5.15
CA TYR A 105 -2.27 -3.86 -5.23
C TYR A 105 -1.84 -2.67 -4.38
N GLY A 106 -1.38 -2.90 -3.14
CA GLY A 106 -0.87 -1.84 -2.27
C GLY A 106 0.36 -1.14 -2.86
N TRP A 107 1.24 -1.89 -3.52
CA TRP A 107 2.39 -1.31 -4.24
C TRP A 107 1.96 -0.44 -5.44
N MET A 108 0.98 -0.89 -6.22
CA MET A 108 0.39 -0.08 -7.29
C MET A 108 -0.35 1.15 -6.73
N ALA A 109 -1.07 0.98 -5.61
CA ALA A 109 -1.85 2.03 -4.99
C ALA A 109 -0.97 3.17 -4.49
N ILE A 110 0.19 2.87 -3.87
CA ILE A 110 1.11 3.92 -3.45
C ILE A 110 1.75 4.64 -4.65
N ALA A 111 2.09 3.92 -5.72
CA ALA A 111 2.63 4.53 -6.94
C ALA A 111 1.63 5.50 -7.59
N LEU A 112 0.36 5.09 -7.69
CA LEU A 112 -0.72 5.95 -8.20
C LEU A 112 -1.02 7.12 -7.27
N ALA A 113 -1.06 6.89 -5.96
CA ALA A 113 -1.27 7.95 -4.98
C ALA A 113 -0.16 9.00 -5.04
N PHE A 114 1.10 8.56 -5.19
CA PHE A 114 2.24 9.44 -5.40
C PHE A 114 2.07 10.29 -6.67
N LEU A 115 1.73 9.66 -7.80
CA LEU A 115 1.54 10.35 -9.07
C LEU A 115 0.41 11.40 -8.99
N VAL A 116 -0.75 11.02 -8.47
CA VAL A 116 -1.90 11.92 -8.33
C VAL A 116 -1.58 13.08 -7.39
N SER A 117 -0.96 12.80 -6.24
CA SER A 117 -0.51 13.84 -5.31
C SER A 117 0.47 14.80 -5.99
N SER A 118 1.46 14.30 -6.74
CA SER A 118 2.40 15.15 -7.48
C SER A 118 1.69 16.01 -8.52
N MET A 119 0.72 15.46 -9.26
CA MET A 119 -0.06 16.25 -10.23
C MET A 119 -0.84 17.37 -9.54
N ILE A 120 -1.51 17.04 -8.43
CA ILE A 120 -2.22 18.04 -7.60
C ILE A 120 -1.24 19.12 -7.16
N SER A 121 -0.09 18.77 -6.58
CA SER A 121 0.86 19.78 -6.10
C SER A 121 1.46 20.62 -7.23
N ILE A 122 1.70 20.05 -8.42
CA ILE A 122 2.21 20.77 -9.60
C ILE A 122 1.23 21.83 -10.10
N ILE A 123 -0.06 21.48 -10.22
CA ILE A 123 -1.09 22.35 -10.83
C ILE A 123 -1.29 23.66 -10.05
N PHE A 124 -0.95 23.63 -8.78
CA PHE A 124 -1.75 24.26 -7.75
C PHE A 124 -0.77 24.97 -6.78
N TRP A 125 0.42 24.38 -6.57
CA TRP A 125 1.60 24.97 -5.93
C TRP A 125 2.87 24.74 -6.79
N PRO A 126 2.92 25.26 -8.04
CA PRO A 126 4.08 25.09 -8.90
C PRO A 126 5.33 25.72 -8.26
N SER A 127 6.33 24.90 -7.98
CA SER A 127 7.62 25.34 -7.43
C SER A 127 8.77 24.63 -8.16
N PRO A 128 9.88 25.32 -8.44
CA PRO A 128 11.04 24.70 -9.09
C PRO A 128 11.63 23.54 -8.27
N ASN A 129 11.42 23.54 -6.95
CA ASN A 129 11.91 22.51 -6.04
C ASN A 129 10.87 21.44 -5.69
N LEU A 130 9.69 21.47 -6.32
CA LEU A 130 8.58 20.57 -5.98
C LEU A 130 8.94 19.09 -6.16
N LEU A 131 9.63 18.75 -7.27
CA LEU A 131 10.07 17.37 -7.52
C LEU A 131 11.05 16.89 -6.44
N TYR A 132 11.97 17.75 -6.01
CA TYR A 132 12.91 17.43 -4.93
C TYR A 132 12.19 17.20 -3.60
N GLY A 133 11.24 18.06 -3.23
CA GLY A 133 10.42 17.86 -2.03
C GLY A 133 9.58 16.58 -2.09
N THR A 134 9.04 16.27 -3.27
CA THR A 134 8.25 15.06 -3.51
C THR A 134 9.11 13.79 -3.37
N LEU A 135 10.35 13.83 -3.85
CA LEU A 135 11.32 12.73 -3.71
C LEU A 135 11.85 12.61 -2.28
N ALA A 136 12.07 13.73 -1.58
CA ALA A 136 12.50 13.76 -0.18
C ALA A 136 11.51 13.06 0.76
N TRP A 137 10.24 12.95 0.36
CA TRP A 137 9.25 12.15 1.06
C TRP A 137 9.67 10.67 1.25
N TRP A 138 10.47 10.13 0.34
CA TRP A 138 11.02 8.78 0.46
C TRP A 138 12.20 8.69 1.42
N ASP A 139 12.84 9.81 1.77
CA ASP A 139 14.13 9.81 2.48
C ASP A 139 14.01 10.22 3.96
N GLU A 140 12.99 11.00 4.31
CA GLU A 140 12.80 11.51 5.68
C GLU A 140 11.51 11.02 6.35
N LEU A 141 11.60 10.62 7.62
CA LEU A 141 10.42 10.32 8.46
C LEU A 141 9.72 11.58 9.00
N LYS A 142 10.33 12.76 8.85
CA LYS A 142 9.91 13.98 9.56
C LYS A 142 8.61 14.60 9.06
N ASP A 143 8.08 14.16 7.91
CA ASP A 143 7.02 14.88 7.19
C ASP A 143 5.73 14.07 7.00
N LEU A 144 5.27 13.36 8.04
CA LEU A 144 4.02 12.58 7.97
C LEU A 144 2.77 13.46 7.86
N PHE A 145 2.82 14.70 8.37
CA PHE A 145 1.68 15.61 8.42
C PHE A 145 1.80 16.74 7.39
N THR A 146 2.14 16.39 6.15
CA THR A 146 2.18 17.33 5.02
C THR A 146 0.94 17.22 4.15
N LEU A 147 0.62 18.29 3.41
CA LEU A 147 -0.49 18.29 2.44
C LEU A 147 -0.31 17.20 1.38
N ASP A 148 0.91 16.98 0.91
CA ASP A 148 1.21 15.89 -0.03
C ASP A 148 0.87 14.53 0.56
N THR A 149 1.22 14.29 1.82
CA THR A 149 0.87 13.03 2.50
C THR A 149 -0.64 12.90 2.67
N LEU A 150 -1.35 13.99 2.94
CA LEU A 150 -2.81 14.00 3.01
C LEU A 150 -3.45 13.67 1.66
N TYR A 151 -2.98 14.27 0.56
CA TYR A 151 -3.46 13.96 -0.79
C TYR A 151 -3.23 12.48 -1.11
N ARG A 152 -2.03 11.95 -0.82
CA ARG A 152 -1.71 10.53 -1.02
C ARG A 152 -2.61 9.63 -0.18
N LEU A 153 -2.89 10.00 1.07
CA LEU A 153 -3.76 9.23 1.95
C LEU A 153 -5.18 9.16 1.41
N ILE A 154 -5.73 10.31 1.00
CA ILE A 154 -7.07 10.37 0.40
C ILE A 154 -7.09 9.54 -0.88
N THR A 155 -6.14 9.71 -1.79
CA THR A 155 -6.07 8.94 -3.04
C THR A 155 -5.96 7.44 -2.77
N ALA A 156 -5.08 7.01 -1.86
CA ALA A 156 -4.93 5.61 -1.50
C ALA A 156 -6.22 5.02 -0.90
N ALA A 157 -6.92 5.77 -0.04
CA ALA A 157 -8.20 5.32 0.52
C ALA A 157 -9.27 5.13 -0.57
N TYR A 158 -9.33 6.02 -1.57
CA TYR A 158 -10.20 5.85 -2.73
C TYR A 158 -9.81 4.67 -3.62
N LEU A 159 -8.52 4.41 -3.80
CA LEU A 159 -8.04 3.24 -4.53
C LEU A 159 -8.48 1.94 -3.84
N TYR A 160 -8.21 1.79 -2.54
CA TYR A 160 -8.70 0.63 -1.78
C TYR A 160 -10.23 0.50 -1.81
N GLN A 161 -10.97 1.62 -1.76
CA GLN A 161 -12.42 1.59 -1.92
C GLN A 161 -12.84 1.06 -3.30
N LEU A 162 -12.15 1.46 -4.37
CA LEU A 162 -12.38 0.96 -5.73
C LEU A 162 -12.12 -0.54 -5.80
N GLU A 163 -11.00 -1.01 -5.24
CA GLU A 163 -10.66 -2.43 -5.20
C GLU A 163 -11.78 -3.26 -4.56
N HIS A 164 -12.28 -2.83 -3.40
CA HIS A 164 -13.38 -3.49 -2.71
C HIS A 164 -14.66 -3.52 -3.56
N ILE A 165 -15.01 -2.42 -4.23
CA ILE A 165 -16.20 -2.38 -5.09
C ILE A 165 -16.06 -3.34 -6.27
N VAL A 166 -14.89 -3.35 -6.93
CA VAL A 166 -14.64 -4.22 -8.08
C VAL A 166 -14.71 -5.69 -7.66
N ARG A 167 -14.11 -6.06 -6.53
CA ARG A 167 -14.16 -7.43 -5.99
C ARG A 167 -15.59 -7.87 -5.69
N GLN A 168 -16.36 -7.03 -4.99
CA GLN A 168 -17.76 -7.31 -4.68
C GLN A 168 -18.59 -7.53 -5.95
N HIS A 169 -18.34 -6.73 -7.00
CA HIS A 169 -19.01 -6.89 -8.28
C HIS A 169 -18.62 -8.18 -9.01
N LEU A 170 -17.32 -8.52 -9.06
CA LEU A 170 -16.87 -9.76 -9.69
C LEU A 170 -17.43 -11.00 -8.99
N MET A 171 -17.54 -10.97 -7.66
CA MET A 171 -18.13 -12.07 -6.89
C MET A 171 -19.64 -12.18 -7.09
N SER A 172 -20.37 -11.06 -7.16
CA SER A 172 -21.81 -11.10 -7.39
C SER A 172 -22.16 -11.64 -8.78
N VAL A 173 -21.41 -11.24 -9.82
CA VAL A 173 -21.55 -11.77 -11.18
C VAL A 173 -21.14 -13.25 -11.24
N GLY A 174 -20.04 -13.62 -10.58
CA GLY A 174 -19.60 -15.02 -10.50
C GLY A 174 -20.60 -15.95 -9.81
N ALA A 175 -21.29 -15.45 -8.77
CA ALA A 175 -22.33 -16.19 -8.05
C ALA A 175 -23.61 -16.35 -8.88
N SER A 176 -24.05 -15.31 -9.60
CA SER A 176 -25.24 -15.38 -10.46
C SER A 176 -25.08 -16.30 -11.68
N THR A 177 -23.85 -16.61 -12.07
CA THR A 177 -23.57 -17.52 -13.21
C THR A 177 -23.54 -19.00 -12.78
N ARG A 178 -23.58 -19.29 -11.47
CA ARG A 178 -23.57 -20.65 -10.90
C ARG A 178 -24.92 -21.10 -10.34
N SER A 179 -25.94 -20.25 -10.37
CA SER A 179 -27.34 -20.57 -10.04
C SER A 179 -28.14 -20.91 -11.28
#